data_AF-A0A0R3UMI6-F1
#
_entry.id   AF-A0A0R3UMI6-F1
#
_cell.length_a   1.000
_cell.length_b   1.000
_cell.length_c   1.000
_cell.angle_alpha   90.00
_cell.angle_beta   90.00
_cell.angle_gamma   90.00
#
_symmetry.space_group_name_H-M   'P 1'
#
loop_
_entity.id
_entity.type
_entity.pdbx_description
1 polymer ?
#
loop_
_entity_poly.entity_id
_entity_poly.type
_entity_poly.pdbx_seq_one_letter_code
_entity_poly.pdbx_strand_id
1 'polypeptide(L)'
;MRFSLPVWRRIRHDFLPVYIKKQWREHGSLMVAKRVRVPRRIIDDPKIAEVAAQAEDTFASTRYRDDLTREIEIGATPEERAAWERQRAERLAAFCGDALDPPELPPSLIFEPTRLFCRDIAQVGMLTNTVVRHGPPPAVQSLYEEVAEACESAPDNTSLVSSLERSILHAHLWHTDEDKLPKRYNPDLIIWKFKTEYGIHPTNVARYLLQNLFRICELQSSRMHLTPASDAQTGMPARWLLRDRLVETSFLWGDERRRVQFSQRNDLVLLSPRPTPLFEQATRAITNEDVQTMEEYKGHMHLLSPLIDLTSTRCYRQDSSDGILTSTYPHPQLITVNVALPNTWSDFTAPEKDRITVSQRQAIGLMHCYASCIATAKRLFGDDCHNTELPEPISVEAVCTDGVFFDFIAFQLNTLEAPNWATGSPTTTVNVAWLDGNHELVRKRYPKRSMLRNTKYTDLDMHVFYRLFARYLYGIHKTVAKEMGTSK
;
A
#
# COMPACT_ATOMS: atom_id res chain seq x y z
N MET A 1 36.54 -33.22 -50.56
CA MET A 1 35.25 -32.50 -50.60
C MET A 1 34.95 -32.00 -49.19
N ARG A 2 34.97 -30.69 -48.98
CA ARG A 2 34.79 -30.07 -47.65
C ARG A 2 33.31 -29.79 -47.41
N PHE A 3 32.75 -30.38 -46.37
CA PHE A 3 31.44 -30.03 -45.84
C PHE A 3 31.51 -28.63 -45.20
N SER A 4 30.82 -27.66 -45.80
CA SER A 4 30.60 -26.34 -45.20
C SER A 4 29.37 -26.41 -44.30
N LEU A 5 29.59 -26.28 -42.99
CA LEU A 5 28.54 -26.07 -41.99
C LEU A 5 27.74 -24.80 -42.31
N PRO A 6 26.39 -24.80 -42.21
CA PRO A 6 25.62 -23.58 -42.33
C PRO A 6 25.87 -22.73 -41.09
N VAL A 7 26.27 -21.48 -41.30
CA VAL A 7 26.45 -20.49 -40.26
C VAL A 7 25.06 -20.15 -39.69
N TRP A 8 24.73 -20.68 -38.52
CA TRP A 8 23.54 -20.29 -37.76
C TRP A 8 23.75 -18.87 -37.20
N ARG A 9 23.37 -17.83 -37.95
CA ARG A 9 23.26 -16.47 -37.42
C ARG A 9 21.97 -16.36 -36.59
N ARG A 10 22.09 -16.11 -35.28
CA ARG A 10 20.94 -15.76 -34.43
C ARG A 10 20.27 -14.50 -34.98
N ILE A 11 19.01 -14.65 -35.38
CA ILE A 11 18.16 -13.55 -35.83
C ILE A 11 17.78 -12.72 -34.60
N ARG A 12 17.96 -11.39 -34.66
CA ARG A 12 17.51 -10.48 -33.60
C ARG A 12 15.97 -10.54 -33.51
N HIS A 13 15.42 -10.69 -32.31
CA HIS A 13 13.97 -10.80 -32.06
C HIS A 13 13.17 -9.65 -32.68
N ASP A 14 13.74 -8.46 -32.69
CA ASP A 14 13.15 -7.24 -33.25
C ASP A 14 12.93 -7.33 -34.78
N PHE A 15 13.69 -8.20 -35.45
CA PHE A 15 13.58 -8.45 -36.89
C PHE A 15 12.73 -9.67 -37.22
N LEU A 16 12.33 -10.49 -36.25
CA LEU A 16 11.43 -11.62 -36.49
C LEU A 16 10.11 -11.16 -37.14
N PRO A 17 9.44 -10.09 -36.71
CA PRO A 17 8.23 -9.61 -37.38
C PRO A 17 8.48 -9.21 -38.84
N VAL A 18 9.66 -8.66 -39.16
CA VAL A 18 10.04 -8.26 -40.52
C VAL A 18 10.33 -9.49 -41.38
N TYR A 19 11.03 -10.48 -40.85
CA TYR A 19 11.28 -11.75 -41.56
C TYR A 19 10.02 -12.58 -41.72
N ILE A 20 9.14 -12.62 -40.71
CA ILE A 20 7.80 -13.20 -40.81
C ILE A 20 7.04 -12.47 -41.92
N LYS A 21 6.95 -11.13 -41.90
CA LYS A 21 6.22 -10.37 -42.93
C LYS A 21 6.82 -10.52 -44.33
N LYS A 22 8.15 -10.66 -44.45
CA LYS A 22 8.85 -10.93 -45.71
C LYS A 22 8.58 -12.35 -46.21
N GLN A 23 8.66 -13.34 -45.34
CA GLN A 23 8.35 -14.74 -45.63
C GLN A 23 6.87 -14.92 -46.03
N TRP A 24 5.96 -14.19 -45.36
CA TRP A 24 4.53 -14.14 -45.69
C TRP A 24 4.23 -13.47 -47.05
N ARG A 25 5.05 -12.50 -47.48
CA ARG A 25 4.95 -11.87 -48.81
C ARG A 25 5.51 -12.75 -49.92
N GLU A 26 6.61 -13.46 -49.66
CA GLU A 26 7.32 -14.27 -50.65
C GLU A 26 6.69 -15.67 -50.84
N HIS A 27 6.12 -16.27 -49.79
CA HIS A 27 5.64 -17.65 -49.79
C HIS A 27 4.12 -17.77 -49.61
N GLY A 28 3.36 -16.73 -49.98
CA GLY A 28 1.89 -16.64 -49.95
C GLY A 28 1.18 -17.82 -49.28
N SER A 29 0.70 -17.62 -48.05
CA SER A 29 0.06 -18.64 -47.22
C SER A 29 -0.91 -19.56 -47.99
N LEU A 30 -0.48 -20.80 -48.26
CA LEU A 30 -1.36 -21.93 -48.59
C LEU A 30 -1.93 -22.63 -47.33
N MET A 31 -1.81 -22.00 -46.16
CA MET A 31 -2.34 -22.54 -44.91
C MET A 31 -3.60 -21.78 -44.50
N VAL A 32 -4.74 -22.32 -44.92
CA VAL A 32 -6.02 -22.00 -44.29
C VAL A 32 -6.00 -22.57 -42.88
N ALA A 33 -5.73 -21.72 -41.88
CA ALA A 33 -6.01 -22.04 -40.50
C ALA A 33 -7.54 -22.07 -40.32
N LYS A 34 -8.14 -23.24 -40.53
CA LYS A 34 -9.45 -23.51 -39.93
C LYS A 34 -9.22 -23.45 -38.42
N ARG A 35 -9.91 -22.53 -37.72
CA ARG A 35 -10.27 -22.74 -36.30
C ARG A 35 -10.54 -24.23 -36.14
N VAL A 36 -9.91 -24.88 -35.16
CA VAL A 36 -10.22 -26.27 -34.81
C VAL A 36 -11.70 -26.29 -34.44
N ARG A 37 -12.55 -26.51 -35.44
CA ARG A 37 -13.95 -26.85 -35.23
C ARG A 37 -13.87 -28.28 -34.75
N VAL A 38 -14.15 -28.46 -33.47
CA VAL A 38 -14.60 -29.75 -32.94
C VAL A 38 -15.62 -30.29 -33.98
N PRO A 39 -15.39 -31.47 -34.58
CA PRO A 39 -16.32 -32.05 -35.54
C PRO A 39 -17.74 -32.04 -34.97
N ARG A 40 -18.76 -31.65 -35.73
CA ARG A 40 -20.16 -31.63 -35.24
C ARG A 40 -20.56 -32.94 -34.55
N ARG A 41 -20.10 -34.08 -35.09
CA ARG A 41 -20.27 -35.43 -34.51
C ARG A 41 -19.72 -35.60 -33.08
N ILE A 42 -18.78 -34.76 -32.65
CA ILE A 42 -18.17 -34.77 -31.32
C ILE A 42 -18.88 -33.79 -30.37
N ILE A 43 -19.51 -32.74 -30.92
CA ILE A 43 -20.39 -31.81 -30.17
C ILE A 43 -21.76 -32.45 -29.90
N ASP A 44 -22.24 -33.30 -30.83
CA ASP A 44 -23.50 -34.03 -30.70
C ASP A 44 -23.40 -35.25 -29.77
N ASP A 45 -22.19 -35.59 -29.29
CA ASP A 45 -21.97 -36.64 -28.28
C ASP A 45 -22.17 -36.04 -26.87
N PRO A 46 -23.22 -36.43 -26.13
CA PRO A 46 -23.60 -35.79 -24.86
C PRO A 46 -22.48 -35.87 -23.81
N LYS A 47 -21.64 -36.90 -23.85
CA LYS A 47 -20.53 -37.07 -22.90
C LYS A 47 -19.39 -36.09 -23.15
N ILE A 48 -19.12 -35.76 -24.41
CA ILE A 48 -18.00 -34.89 -24.77
C ILE A 48 -18.43 -33.42 -24.70
N ALA A 49 -19.70 -33.12 -24.99
CA ALA A 49 -20.29 -31.80 -24.79
C ALA A 49 -20.24 -31.36 -23.32
N GLU A 50 -20.50 -32.26 -22.37
CA GLU A 50 -20.43 -31.98 -20.93
C GLU A 50 -18.98 -31.70 -20.48
N VAL A 51 -18.01 -32.48 -20.97
CA VAL A 51 -16.58 -32.28 -20.70
C VAL A 51 -16.06 -30.98 -21.33
N ALA A 52 -16.50 -30.65 -22.55
CA ALA A 52 -16.14 -29.42 -23.23
C ALA A 52 -16.75 -28.19 -22.55
N ALA A 53 -17.99 -28.30 -22.06
CA ALA A 53 -18.63 -27.25 -21.26
C ALA A 53 -17.88 -27.04 -19.92
N GLN A 54 -17.52 -28.11 -19.21
CA GLN A 54 -16.67 -28.03 -18.01
C GLN A 54 -15.27 -27.45 -18.30
N ALA A 55 -14.72 -27.71 -19.50
CA ALA A 55 -13.43 -27.19 -19.94
C ALA A 55 -13.48 -25.70 -20.34
N GLU A 56 -14.55 -25.24 -20.98
CA GLU A 56 -14.76 -23.80 -21.25
C GLU A 56 -15.04 -23.03 -19.96
N ASP A 57 -15.74 -23.65 -19.00
CA ASP A 57 -15.97 -23.12 -17.66
C ASP A 57 -14.67 -23.04 -16.83
N THR A 58 -13.61 -23.76 -17.22
CA THR A 58 -12.29 -23.63 -16.58
C THR A 58 -11.49 -22.41 -17.06
N PHE A 59 -11.77 -21.88 -18.26
CA PHE A 59 -11.16 -20.64 -18.77
C PHE A 59 -11.97 -19.38 -18.42
N ALA A 60 -13.28 -19.53 -18.21
CA ALA A 60 -14.13 -18.51 -17.59
C ALA A 60 -14.12 -18.59 -16.06
N SER A 61 -13.43 -19.58 -15.49
CA SER A 61 -13.44 -19.91 -14.08
C SER A 61 -13.06 -18.71 -13.22
N THR A 62 -14.07 -18.10 -12.63
CA THR A 62 -13.91 -17.18 -11.52
C THR A 62 -13.37 -17.92 -10.31
N ARG A 63 -13.23 -19.24 -10.29
CA ARG A 63 -12.76 -20.02 -9.13
C ARG A 63 -11.51 -19.47 -8.47
N TYR A 64 -10.51 -19.00 -9.23
CA TYR A 64 -9.35 -18.31 -8.62
C TYR A 64 -9.71 -16.93 -8.07
N ARG A 65 -10.55 -16.14 -8.76
CA ARG A 65 -11.06 -14.86 -8.24
C ARG A 65 -11.96 -15.06 -7.03
N ASP A 66 -12.89 -16.01 -7.06
CA ASP A 66 -13.83 -16.35 -6.00
C ASP A 66 -13.12 -16.99 -4.81
N ASP A 67 -12.12 -17.83 -5.03
CA ASP A 67 -11.28 -18.37 -3.96
C ASP A 67 -10.34 -17.28 -3.41
N LEU A 68 -9.83 -16.34 -4.24
CA LEU A 68 -9.13 -15.14 -3.75
C LEU A 68 -10.08 -14.23 -2.96
N THR A 69 -11.32 -14.02 -3.40
CA THR A 69 -12.35 -13.25 -2.69
C THR A 69 -12.75 -13.95 -1.39
N ARG A 70 -12.80 -15.29 -1.36
CA ARG A 70 -12.99 -16.10 -0.15
C ARG A 70 -11.79 -16.07 0.79
N GLU A 71 -10.56 -15.98 0.27
CA GLU A 71 -9.32 -15.84 1.05
C GLU A 71 -9.14 -14.43 1.63
N ILE A 72 -9.63 -13.38 0.95
CA ILE A 72 -9.49 -11.99 1.40
C ILE A 72 -10.27 -11.73 2.72
N GLU A 73 -11.32 -12.51 3.03
CA GLU A 73 -12.17 -12.29 4.22
C GLU A 73 -12.72 -13.61 4.85
N ILE A 74 -11.88 -14.38 5.55
CA ILE A 74 -12.37 -15.47 6.43
C ILE A 74 -13.13 -14.84 7.60
N GLY A 75 -14.34 -15.33 7.87
CA GLY A 75 -15.17 -14.91 9.01
C GLY A 75 -16.57 -14.38 8.65
N ALA A 76 -16.87 -14.17 7.37
CA ALA A 76 -18.20 -13.73 6.91
C ALA A 76 -19.03 -14.91 6.38
N THR A 77 -20.32 -14.94 6.68
CA THR A 77 -21.28 -15.88 6.08
C THR A 77 -21.49 -15.58 4.59
N PRO A 78 -21.91 -16.56 3.76
CA PRO A 78 -22.17 -16.32 2.33
C PRO A 78 -23.20 -15.22 2.06
N GLU A 79 -24.20 -15.07 2.95
CA GLU A 79 -25.25 -14.05 2.84
C GLU A 79 -24.72 -12.64 3.12
N GLU A 80 -23.89 -12.48 4.16
CA GLU A 80 -23.20 -11.22 4.47
C GLU A 80 -22.32 -10.78 3.30
N ARG A 81 -21.60 -11.72 2.68
CA ARG A 81 -20.76 -11.43 1.49
C ARG A 81 -21.58 -10.90 0.32
N ALA A 82 -22.69 -11.55 -0.01
CA ALA A 82 -23.56 -11.10 -1.09
C ALA A 82 -24.19 -9.74 -0.80
N ALA A 83 -24.40 -9.38 0.47
CA ALA A 83 -24.83 -8.05 0.86
C ALA A 83 -23.71 -7.01 0.69
N TRP A 84 -22.49 -7.33 1.10
CA TRP A 84 -21.33 -6.45 0.97
C TRP A 84 -20.92 -6.20 -0.48
N GLU A 85 -20.95 -7.22 -1.34
CA GLU A 85 -20.68 -7.07 -2.77
C GLU A 85 -21.73 -6.19 -3.44
N ARG A 86 -23.02 -6.36 -3.10
CA ARG A 86 -24.09 -5.47 -3.56
C ARG A 86 -23.86 -4.03 -3.10
N GLN A 87 -23.55 -3.83 -1.82
CA GLN A 87 -23.24 -2.52 -1.27
C GLN A 87 -22.03 -1.90 -2.00
N ARG A 88 -20.95 -2.67 -2.24
CA ARG A 88 -19.77 -2.19 -2.97
C ARG A 88 -20.10 -1.85 -4.42
N ALA A 89 -20.90 -2.66 -5.10
CA ALA A 89 -21.32 -2.44 -6.48
C ALA A 89 -22.21 -1.19 -6.60
N GLU A 90 -23.17 -1.00 -5.68
CA GLU A 90 -24.00 0.22 -5.58
C GLU A 90 -23.13 1.45 -5.33
N ARG A 91 -22.15 1.33 -4.43
CA ARG A 91 -21.18 2.40 -4.13
C ARG A 91 -20.35 2.80 -5.35
N LEU A 92 -19.91 1.83 -6.16
CA LEU A 92 -19.15 2.09 -7.38
C LEU A 92 -20.04 2.60 -8.52
N ALA A 93 -21.30 2.15 -8.61
CA ALA A 93 -22.24 2.56 -9.65
C ALA A 93 -22.51 4.08 -9.63
N ALA A 94 -22.49 4.70 -8.44
CA ALA A 94 -22.63 6.15 -8.29
C ALA A 94 -21.54 6.97 -9.02
N PHE A 95 -20.40 6.35 -9.35
CA PHE A 95 -19.28 6.99 -10.04
C PHE A 95 -19.15 6.57 -11.52
N CYS A 96 -19.85 5.51 -11.95
CA CYS A 96 -19.71 4.93 -13.30
C CYS A 96 -20.88 5.25 -14.24
N GLY A 97 -21.96 5.88 -13.76
CA GLY A 97 -23.08 6.28 -14.60
C GLY A 97 -22.86 7.62 -15.30
N ASP A 98 -23.32 7.74 -16.55
CA ASP A 98 -23.69 8.98 -17.24
C ASP A 98 -24.81 9.71 -16.44
N ALA A 99 -24.55 10.08 -15.19
CA ALA A 99 -25.46 10.89 -14.40
C ALA A 99 -25.53 12.26 -15.07
N LEU A 100 -26.62 12.47 -15.80
CA LEU A 100 -26.90 13.64 -16.63
C LEU A 100 -26.87 14.98 -15.86
N ASP A 101 -26.89 14.95 -14.53
CA ASP A 101 -26.63 16.12 -13.68
C ASP A 101 -25.87 15.69 -12.42
N PRO A 102 -24.70 16.28 -12.11
CA PRO A 102 -24.06 16.08 -10.82
C PRO A 102 -24.97 16.62 -9.72
N PRO A 103 -25.10 15.94 -8.58
CA PRO A 103 -25.91 16.44 -7.47
C PRO A 103 -25.42 17.84 -7.06
N GLU A 104 -26.35 18.75 -6.72
CA GLU A 104 -26.05 20.11 -6.22
C GLU A 104 -25.44 20.07 -4.81
N LEU A 105 -24.30 19.41 -4.66
CA LEU A 105 -23.55 19.34 -3.42
C LEU A 105 -22.63 20.55 -3.29
N PRO A 106 -22.42 21.07 -2.06
CA PRO A 106 -21.45 22.13 -1.83
C PRO A 106 -20.04 21.64 -2.20
N PRO A 107 -19.14 22.50 -2.68
CA PRO A 107 -17.80 22.08 -3.08
C PRO A 107 -17.05 21.42 -1.91
N SER A 108 -16.41 20.28 -2.18
CA SER A 108 -15.52 19.59 -1.26
C SER A 108 -14.12 19.50 -1.86
N LEU A 109 -13.11 19.45 -1.01
CA LEU A 109 -11.71 19.34 -1.39
C LEU A 109 -11.26 17.90 -1.24
N ILE A 110 -10.84 17.25 -2.31
CA ILE A 110 -10.36 15.87 -2.30
C ILE A 110 -8.84 15.84 -2.23
N PHE A 111 -8.33 15.01 -1.32
CA PHE A 111 -6.94 14.57 -1.32
C PHE A 111 -6.76 13.39 -2.28
N GLU A 112 -5.89 13.54 -3.27
CA GLU A 112 -5.45 12.46 -4.14
C GLU A 112 -3.96 12.19 -3.92
N PRO A 113 -3.54 10.93 -3.67
CA PRO A 113 -2.13 10.59 -3.48
C PRO A 113 -1.23 10.91 -4.70
N THR A 114 -1.84 11.05 -5.88
CA THR A 114 -1.17 11.44 -7.13
C THR A 114 -0.74 12.91 -7.13
N ARG A 115 -1.42 13.76 -6.37
CA ARG A 115 -1.15 15.19 -6.26
C ARG A 115 -0.29 15.44 -5.03
N LEU A 116 0.96 15.81 -5.28
CA LEU A 116 1.97 16.00 -4.25
C LEU A 116 1.73 17.35 -3.56
N PHE A 117 1.95 17.38 -2.26
CA PHE A 117 1.95 18.63 -1.49
C PHE A 117 3.15 19.49 -1.89
N CYS A 118 2.94 20.81 -1.98
CA CYS A 118 3.99 21.77 -2.30
C CYS A 118 4.93 22.04 -1.11
N ARG A 119 4.45 21.86 0.13
CA ARG A 119 5.22 22.05 1.37
C ARG A 119 5.25 20.79 2.24
N ASP A 120 5.04 19.63 1.63
CA ASP A 120 5.22 18.29 2.19
C ASP A 120 4.62 18.13 3.60
N ILE A 121 5.47 17.94 4.62
CA ILE A 121 5.09 17.64 6.00
C ILE A 121 4.47 18.85 6.70
N ALA A 122 4.96 20.06 6.45
CA ALA A 122 4.43 21.28 7.09
C ALA A 122 2.97 21.52 6.71
N GLN A 123 2.65 21.30 5.43
CA GLN A 123 1.29 21.42 4.93
C GLN A 123 0.36 20.39 5.55
N VAL A 124 0.79 19.12 5.63
CA VAL A 124 -0.01 18.07 6.26
C VAL A 124 -0.17 18.31 7.75
N GLY A 125 0.90 18.66 8.47
CA GLY A 125 0.85 18.98 9.89
C GLY A 125 -0.16 20.09 10.21
N MET A 126 -0.22 21.13 9.37
CA MET A 126 -1.23 22.18 9.51
C MET A 126 -2.65 21.74 9.15
N LEU A 127 -2.79 20.88 8.13
CA LEU A 127 -4.08 20.36 7.68
C LEU A 127 -4.71 19.42 8.72
N THR A 128 -3.90 18.60 9.37
CA THR A 128 -4.34 17.54 10.29
C THR A 128 -4.13 17.88 11.77
N ASN A 129 -3.74 19.12 12.09
CA ASN A 129 -3.40 19.56 13.46
C ASN A 129 -2.42 18.61 14.15
N THR A 130 -1.37 18.20 13.43
CA THR A 130 -0.47 17.13 13.87
C THR A 130 0.94 17.66 14.07
N VAL A 131 1.52 17.36 15.22
CA VAL A 131 2.95 17.56 15.49
C VAL A 131 3.72 16.32 15.08
N VAL A 132 4.72 16.51 14.22
CA VAL A 132 5.52 15.42 13.68
C VAL A 132 6.86 15.34 14.37
N ARG A 133 7.16 14.19 14.96
CA ARG A 133 8.42 13.87 15.62
C ARG A 133 9.25 12.95 14.73
N HIS A 134 10.56 13.18 14.69
CA HIS A 134 11.47 12.32 13.95
C HIS A 134 11.90 11.11 14.79
N GLY A 135 11.99 9.96 14.13
CA GLY A 135 12.28 8.67 14.76
C GLY A 135 11.03 7.91 15.18
N PRO A 136 11.17 6.62 15.56
CA PRO A 136 10.06 5.79 16.00
C PRO A 136 9.57 6.16 17.42
N PRO A 137 8.33 5.82 17.78
CA PRO A 137 7.86 5.94 19.16
C PRO A 137 8.73 5.11 20.13
N PRO A 138 8.96 5.56 21.38
CA PRO A 138 9.83 4.85 22.33
C PRO A 138 9.44 3.38 22.54
N ALA A 139 8.14 3.09 22.68
CA ALA A 139 7.65 1.72 22.85
C ALA A 139 7.96 0.81 21.65
N VAL A 140 7.92 1.37 20.44
CA VAL A 140 8.24 0.63 19.21
C VAL A 140 9.75 0.49 19.04
N GLN A 141 10.53 1.49 19.46
CA GLN A 141 11.99 1.43 19.45
C GLN A 141 12.52 0.32 20.36
N SER A 142 11.99 0.19 21.58
CA SER A 142 12.36 -0.92 22.48
C SER A 142 12.02 -2.28 21.89
N LEU A 143 10.85 -2.41 21.24
CA LEU A 143 10.46 -3.64 20.57
C LEU A 143 11.37 -3.95 19.36
N TYR A 144 11.78 -2.92 18.61
CA TYR A 144 12.74 -3.07 17.52
C TYR A 144 14.08 -3.60 18.01
N GLU A 145 14.59 -3.08 19.14
CA GLU A 145 15.85 -3.54 19.74
C GLU A 145 15.74 -5.01 20.18
N GLU A 146 14.66 -5.40 20.85
CA GLU A 146 14.39 -6.79 21.25
C GLU A 146 14.32 -7.72 20.03
N VAL A 147 13.59 -7.32 18.99
CA VAL A 147 13.44 -8.10 17.75
C VAL A 147 14.76 -8.22 16.99
N ALA A 148 15.54 -7.14 16.90
CA ALA A 148 16.83 -7.14 16.22
C ALA A 148 17.80 -8.09 16.93
N GLU A 149 17.91 -8.01 18.27
CA GLU A 149 18.76 -8.91 19.06
C GLU A 149 18.32 -10.37 18.92
N ALA A 150 17.01 -10.64 18.98
CA ALA A 150 16.45 -11.98 18.83
C ALA A 150 16.70 -12.57 17.42
N CYS A 151 16.55 -11.75 16.37
CA CYS A 151 16.80 -12.20 14.99
C CYS A 151 18.29 -12.41 14.71
N GLU A 152 19.15 -11.55 15.23
CA GLU A 152 20.61 -11.64 15.01
C GLU A 152 21.23 -12.82 15.75
N SER A 153 20.75 -13.12 16.96
CA SER A 153 21.19 -14.25 17.78
C SER A 153 20.59 -15.60 17.34
N ALA A 154 19.54 -15.60 16.53
CA ALA A 154 18.88 -16.83 16.09
C ALA A 154 19.79 -17.67 15.16
N PRO A 155 19.89 -19.00 15.37
CA PRO A 155 20.68 -19.88 14.50
C PRO A 155 20.17 -19.91 13.04
N ASP A 156 18.89 -19.59 12.85
CA ASP A 156 18.20 -19.58 11.56
C ASP A 156 18.36 -18.25 10.78
N ASN A 157 19.14 -17.30 11.27
CA ASN A 157 19.29 -15.98 10.65
C ASN A 157 19.70 -16.06 9.17
N THR A 158 20.61 -16.97 8.82
CA THR A 158 21.03 -17.21 7.41
C THR A 158 19.87 -17.64 6.49
N SER A 159 18.93 -18.42 7.02
CA SER A 159 17.72 -18.86 6.33
C SER A 159 16.72 -17.73 6.18
N LEU A 160 16.60 -16.86 7.20
CA LEU A 160 15.80 -15.64 7.15
C LEU A 160 16.31 -14.69 6.06
N VAL A 161 17.61 -14.37 6.07
CA VAL A 161 18.24 -13.52 5.04
C VAL A 161 17.98 -14.09 3.64
N SER A 162 18.20 -15.40 3.44
CA SER A 162 17.95 -16.05 2.16
C SER A 162 16.48 -15.97 1.71
N SER A 163 15.54 -16.02 2.67
CA SER A 163 14.10 -15.90 2.39
C SER A 163 13.72 -14.48 1.97
N LEU A 164 14.34 -13.47 2.59
CA LEU A 164 14.20 -12.06 2.24
C LEU A 164 14.75 -11.76 0.86
N GLU A 165 15.97 -12.22 0.56
CA GLU A 165 16.58 -12.07 -0.78
C GLU A 165 15.70 -12.67 -1.88
N ARG A 166 15.18 -13.89 -1.65
CA ARG A 166 14.25 -14.54 -2.59
C ARG A 166 12.96 -13.75 -2.76
N SER A 167 12.43 -13.17 -1.69
CA SER A 167 11.20 -12.36 -1.75
C SER A 167 11.40 -11.06 -2.54
N ILE A 168 12.56 -10.42 -2.38
CA ILE A 168 12.95 -9.23 -3.14
C ILE A 168 13.10 -9.59 -4.62
N LEU A 169 13.86 -10.64 -4.94
CA LEU A 169 14.05 -11.09 -6.32
C LEU A 169 12.74 -11.56 -6.95
N HIS A 170 11.86 -12.19 -6.19
CA HIS A 170 10.52 -12.53 -6.64
C HIS A 170 9.72 -11.28 -7.05
N ALA A 171 9.60 -10.31 -6.15
CA ALA A 171 8.80 -9.11 -6.38
C ALA A 171 9.36 -8.18 -7.48
N HIS A 172 10.68 -8.20 -7.70
CA HIS A 172 11.34 -7.30 -8.64
C HIS A 172 11.72 -7.94 -10.00
N LEU A 173 11.95 -9.25 -10.05
CA LEU A 173 12.54 -9.91 -11.22
C LEU A 173 11.81 -11.20 -11.64
N TRP A 174 11.44 -12.08 -10.72
CA TRP A 174 10.94 -13.42 -11.07
C TRP A 174 9.42 -13.51 -11.26
N HIS A 175 8.65 -12.50 -10.84
CA HIS A 175 7.22 -12.48 -11.12
C HIS A 175 6.99 -12.45 -12.64
N THR A 176 5.94 -13.15 -13.09
CA THR A 176 5.64 -13.36 -14.51
C THR A 176 4.91 -12.18 -15.18
N ASP A 177 4.79 -11.05 -14.50
CA ASP A 177 4.12 -9.88 -15.07
C ASP A 177 4.99 -9.31 -16.19
N GLU A 178 4.43 -9.27 -17.40
CA GLU A 178 5.08 -8.69 -18.59
C GLU A 178 4.37 -7.40 -19.00
N ASP A 179 4.01 -6.57 -18.02
CA ASP A 179 3.41 -5.27 -18.30
C ASP A 179 4.41 -4.42 -19.07
N LYS A 180 3.89 -3.62 -20.00
CA LYS A 180 4.68 -2.61 -20.69
C LYS A 180 5.11 -1.56 -19.68
N LEU A 181 6.33 -1.71 -19.17
CA LEU A 181 6.88 -0.80 -18.20
C LEU A 181 7.07 0.55 -18.82
N PRO A 182 6.80 1.61 -18.06
CA PRO A 182 6.83 2.88 -18.72
C PRO A 182 8.30 3.39 -18.84
N LYS A 183 8.54 4.40 -19.69
CA LYS A 183 9.91 4.75 -20.14
C LYS A 183 10.72 5.45 -19.06
N ARG A 184 11.83 4.85 -18.64
CA ARG A 184 12.77 5.46 -17.68
C ARG A 184 13.20 6.87 -18.12
N TYR A 185 13.20 7.82 -17.19
CA TYR A 185 13.78 9.15 -17.34
C TYR A 185 14.96 9.28 -16.38
N ASN A 186 16.09 9.79 -16.88
CA ASN A 186 17.22 10.14 -16.03
C ASN A 186 17.54 11.63 -16.23
N PRO A 187 17.33 12.49 -15.20
CA PRO A 187 17.60 13.92 -15.31
C PRO A 187 19.09 14.21 -15.62
N ASP A 188 20.01 13.33 -15.19
CA ASP A 188 21.44 13.48 -15.48
C ASP A 188 21.78 13.20 -16.96
N LEU A 189 20.89 12.51 -17.68
CA LEU A 189 21.09 12.07 -19.07
C LEU A 189 19.89 12.45 -19.94
N ILE A 190 19.53 13.75 -19.97
CA ILE A 190 18.36 14.30 -20.70
C ILE A 190 18.32 13.86 -22.17
N ILE A 191 19.47 13.77 -22.84
CA ILE A 191 19.58 13.41 -24.26
C ILE A 191 19.24 11.92 -24.49
N TRP A 192 19.43 11.06 -23.48
CA TRP A 192 19.28 9.62 -23.63
C TRP A 192 17.83 9.16 -23.41
N LYS A 193 17.17 8.77 -24.51
CA LYS A 193 15.83 8.17 -24.45
C LYS A 193 15.94 6.67 -24.20
N PHE A 194 15.60 6.23 -23.00
CA PHE A 194 15.54 4.81 -22.68
C PHE A 194 14.43 4.11 -23.47
N LYS A 195 14.71 2.88 -23.92
CA LYS A 195 13.69 2.03 -24.54
C LYS A 195 12.70 1.59 -23.48
N THR A 196 11.43 1.47 -23.87
CA THR A 196 10.38 0.88 -23.05
C THR A 196 10.76 -0.55 -22.69
N GLU A 197 10.60 -0.90 -21.42
CA GLU A 197 10.87 -2.24 -20.90
C GLU A 197 9.56 -3.00 -20.73
N TYR A 198 9.65 -4.31 -20.52
CA TYR A 198 8.52 -5.13 -20.12
C TYR A 198 8.89 -5.81 -18.81
N GLY A 199 7.94 -5.93 -17.88
CA GLY A 199 8.17 -6.46 -16.55
C GLY A 199 7.10 -6.01 -15.57
N ILE A 200 7.45 -6.03 -14.29
CA ILE A 200 6.52 -5.82 -13.18
C ILE A 200 6.28 -4.33 -12.95
N HIS A 201 5.01 -3.89 -13.03
CA HIS A 201 4.66 -2.50 -12.78
C HIS A 201 5.11 -2.05 -11.38
N PRO A 202 5.66 -0.83 -11.19
CA PRO A 202 6.19 -0.38 -9.90
C PRO A 202 5.20 -0.50 -8.74
N THR A 203 3.93 -0.18 -8.98
CA THR A 203 2.84 -0.34 -8.00
C THR A 203 2.67 -1.80 -7.55
N ASN A 204 2.86 -2.76 -8.45
CA ASN A 204 2.74 -4.18 -8.14
C ASN A 204 3.97 -4.71 -7.40
N VAL A 205 5.16 -4.17 -7.68
CA VAL A 205 6.40 -4.56 -6.98
C VAL A 205 6.25 -4.38 -5.46
N ALA A 206 5.80 -3.21 -5.02
CA ALA A 206 5.58 -2.93 -3.59
C ALA A 206 4.55 -3.89 -2.98
N ARG A 207 3.45 -4.16 -3.70
CA ARG A 207 2.40 -5.10 -3.27
C ARG A 207 2.93 -6.52 -3.09
N TYR A 208 3.61 -7.07 -4.10
CA TYR A 208 4.18 -8.42 -4.02
C TYR A 208 5.24 -8.55 -2.94
N LEU A 209 6.07 -7.52 -2.79
CA LEU A 209 7.09 -7.49 -1.75
C LEU A 209 6.44 -7.52 -0.37
N LEU A 210 5.54 -6.59 -0.07
CA LEU A 210 4.90 -6.51 1.24
C LEU A 210 4.11 -7.77 1.60
N GLN A 211 3.43 -8.39 0.63
CA GLN A 211 2.74 -9.66 0.86
C GLN A 211 3.71 -10.77 1.28
N ASN A 212 4.87 -10.87 0.62
CA ASN A 212 5.90 -11.84 0.98
C ASN A 212 6.55 -11.50 2.32
N LEU A 213 6.81 -10.22 2.59
CA LEU A 213 7.40 -9.78 3.85
C LEU A 213 6.48 -10.06 5.04
N PHE A 214 5.18 -9.77 4.95
CA PHE A 214 4.21 -10.11 6.00
C PHE A 214 4.11 -11.62 6.21
N ARG A 215 4.18 -12.42 5.15
CA ARG A 215 4.27 -13.88 5.27
C ARG A 215 5.52 -14.32 6.04
N ILE A 216 6.66 -13.69 5.77
CA ILE A 216 7.90 -13.97 6.50
C ILE A 216 7.75 -13.53 7.97
N CYS A 217 7.19 -12.35 8.24
CA CYS A 217 6.91 -11.89 9.61
C CYS A 217 6.05 -12.89 10.37
N GLU A 218 4.98 -13.43 9.78
CA GLU A 218 4.10 -14.42 10.42
C GLU A 218 4.81 -15.76 10.68
N LEU A 219 5.66 -16.20 9.75
CA LEU A 219 6.46 -17.42 9.95
C LEU A 219 7.49 -17.23 11.06
N GLN A 220 8.15 -16.07 11.12
CA GLN A 220 9.16 -15.78 12.13
C GLN A 220 8.53 -15.55 13.51
N SER A 221 7.40 -14.85 13.58
CA SER A 221 6.67 -14.65 14.85
C SER A 221 6.24 -15.97 15.46
N SER A 222 5.76 -16.91 14.64
CA SER A 222 5.38 -18.26 15.06
C SER A 222 6.58 -19.07 15.56
N ARG A 223 7.72 -19.03 14.84
CA ARG A 223 8.96 -19.73 15.22
C ARG A 223 9.57 -19.20 16.50
N MET A 224 9.51 -17.88 16.71
CA MET A 224 10.04 -17.21 17.90
C MET A 224 9.04 -17.17 19.05
N HIS A 225 7.83 -17.72 18.88
CA HIS A 225 6.75 -17.72 19.86
C HIS A 225 6.35 -16.32 20.38
N LEU A 226 6.56 -15.27 19.57
CA LEU A 226 6.31 -13.87 19.96
C LEU A 226 4.83 -13.50 19.91
N THR A 227 4.03 -14.28 19.20
CA THR A 227 2.60 -14.05 19.00
C THR A 227 1.78 -15.14 19.67
N PRO A 228 0.58 -14.81 20.21
CA PRO A 228 -0.32 -15.83 20.73
C PRO A 228 -0.70 -16.80 19.60
N ALA A 229 -0.82 -18.08 19.95
CA ALA A 229 -1.38 -19.08 19.04
C ALA A 229 -2.82 -18.71 18.65
N SER A 230 -3.31 -19.26 17.53
CA SER A 230 -4.71 -19.13 17.15
C SER A 230 -5.62 -19.49 18.31
N ASP A 231 -6.73 -18.78 18.43
CA ASP A 231 -7.69 -18.99 19.51
C ASP A 231 -8.18 -20.46 19.47
N ALA A 232 -8.07 -21.15 20.61
CA ALA A 232 -8.42 -22.56 20.72
C ALA A 232 -9.92 -22.83 20.50
N GLN A 233 -10.78 -21.83 20.69
CA GLN A 233 -12.22 -21.97 20.53
C GLN A 233 -12.67 -21.70 19.09
N THR A 234 -12.17 -20.64 18.46
CA THR A 234 -12.60 -20.22 17.12
C THR A 234 -11.66 -20.71 16.01
N GLY A 235 -10.43 -21.13 16.33
CA GLY A 235 -9.38 -21.47 15.37
C GLY A 235 -8.81 -20.27 14.62
N MET A 236 -9.26 -19.05 14.96
CA MET A 236 -8.93 -17.83 14.22
C MET A 236 -7.56 -17.28 14.63
N PRO A 237 -6.81 -16.67 13.69
CA PRO A 237 -5.48 -16.11 13.97
C PRO A 237 -5.55 -14.87 14.88
N ALA A 238 -4.45 -14.51 15.52
CA ALA A 238 -4.41 -13.31 16.38
C ALA A 238 -4.62 -11.99 15.61
N ARG A 239 -4.30 -11.98 14.32
CA ARG A 239 -4.46 -10.84 13.40
C ARG A 239 -5.00 -11.32 12.06
N TRP A 240 -5.67 -10.42 11.34
CA TRP A 240 -6.25 -10.67 10.03
C TRP A 240 -5.62 -9.76 8.98
N LEU A 241 -5.23 -10.31 7.82
CA LEU A 241 -4.68 -9.51 6.73
C LEU A 241 -5.77 -9.24 5.69
N LEU A 242 -6.32 -8.03 5.70
CA LEU A 242 -7.27 -7.56 4.70
C LEU A 242 -6.52 -7.04 3.47
N ARG A 243 -7.02 -7.36 2.26
CA ARG A 243 -6.49 -6.82 1.00
C ARG A 243 -7.43 -5.79 0.40
N ASP A 244 -6.86 -4.81 -0.31
CA ASP A 244 -7.59 -3.82 -1.10
C ASP A 244 -8.68 -3.06 -0.32
N ARG A 245 -8.34 -2.62 0.90
CA ARG A 245 -9.21 -1.81 1.73
C ARG A 245 -9.40 -0.44 1.10
N LEU A 246 -10.65 -0.08 0.81
CA LEU A 246 -11.03 1.26 0.36
C LEU A 246 -11.51 2.08 1.56
N VAL A 247 -10.83 3.18 1.85
CA VAL A 247 -11.19 4.13 2.90
C VAL A 247 -11.77 5.38 2.24
N GLU A 248 -13.04 5.66 2.55
CA GLU A 248 -13.75 6.86 2.10
C GLU A 248 -14.20 7.63 3.33
N THR A 249 -13.69 8.83 3.56
CA THR A 249 -14.09 9.61 4.73
C THR A 249 -13.93 11.09 4.49
N SER A 250 -14.50 11.91 5.36
CA SER A 250 -14.38 13.36 5.29
C SER A 250 -14.30 13.99 6.67
N PHE A 251 -13.66 15.15 6.74
CA PHE A 251 -13.62 16.00 7.91
C PHE A 251 -13.87 17.46 7.52
N LEU A 252 -14.18 18.29 8.50
CA LEU A 252 -14.38 19.72 8.33
C LEU A 252 -13.11 20.45 8.78
N TRP A 253 -12.60 21.35 7.94
CA TRP A 253 -11.37 22.08 8.21
C TRP A 253 -11.63 23.58 8.36
N GLY A 254 -11.04 24.13 9.43
CA GLY A 254 -11.09 25.55 9.78
C GLY A 254 -12.47 26.07 10.20
N ASP A 255 -12.53 27.35 10.56
CA ASP A 255 -13.75 28.03 11.03
C ASP A 255 -14.85 28.07 9.96
N GLU A 256 -14.45 28.18 8.69
CA GLU A 256 -15.36 28.12 7.54
C GLU A 256 -15.93 26.71 7.29
N ARG A 257 -15.54 25.71 8.11
CA ARG A 257 -15.96 24.31 8.03
C ARG A 257 -15.90 23.75 6.61
N ARG A 258 -14.78 24.00 5.91
CA ARG A 258 -14.58 23.50 4.55
C ARG A 258 -14.43 21.98 4.58
N ARG A 259 -15.23 21.27 3.77
CA ARG A 259 -15.22 19.81 3.76
C ARG A 259 -14.03 19.27 2.97
N VAL A 260 -13.14 18.56 3.65
CA VAL A 260 -12.03 17.84 3.05
C VAL A 260 -12.33 16.35 3.04
N GLN A 261 -12.12 15.69 1.90
CA GLN A 261 -12.46 14.31 1.67
C GLN A 261 -11.25 13.48 1.25
N PHE A 262 -11.29 12.23 1.72
CA PHE A 262 -10.36 11.16 1.40
C PHE A 262 -11.09 10.09 0.61
N SER A 263 -10.46 9.64 -0.47
CA SER A 263 -10.77 8.38 -1.14
C SER A 263 -9.44 7.69 -1.40
N GLN A 264 -9.11 6.71 -0.55
CA GLN A 264 -7.79 6.10 -0.49
C GLN A 264 -7.92 4.59 -0.54
N ARG A 265 -6.98 3.96 -1.25
CA ARG A 265 -6.85 2.50 -1.30
C ARG A 265 -5.59 2.09 -0.54
N ASN A 266 -5.78 1.17 0.40
CA ASN A 266 -4.70 0.53 1.14
C ASN A 266 -4.63 -0.92 0.65
N ASP A 267 -3.49 -1.32 0.11
CA ASP A 267 -3.35 -2.61 -0.55
C ASP A 267 -3.40 -3.78 0.43
N LEU A 268 -2.73 -3.63 1.57
CA LEU A 268 -2.70 -4.59 2.65
C LEU A 268 -2.95 -3.85 3.97
N VAL A 269 -3.82 -4.41 4.79
CA VAL A 269 -4.14 -3.87 6.11
C VAL A 269 -4.16 -5.00 7.12
N LEU A 270 -3.35 -4.86 8.16
CA LEU A 270 -3.33 -5.77 9.27
C LEU A 270 -4.36 -5.31 10.31
N LEU A 271 -5.37 -6.13 10.51
CA LEU A 271 -6.46 -5.92 11.45
C LEU A 271 -6.28 -6.73 12.71
N SER A 272 -6.83 -6.24 13.81
CA SER A 272 -6.81 -6.88 15.12
C SER A 272 -8.16 -6.82 15.82
N PRO A 273 -8.41 -7.73 16.79
CA PRO A 273 -9.58 -7.67 17.66
C PRO A 273 -9.52 -6.52 18.68
N ARG A 274 -8.32 -6.07 19.03
CA ARG A 274 -8.08 -4.99 20.02
C ARG A 274 -7.46 -3.78 19.34
N PRO A 275 -7.77 -2.54 19.77
CA PRO A 275 -7.17 -1.34 19.21
C PRO A 275 -5.65 -1.34 19.40
N THR A 276 -4.95 -0.65 18.51
CA THR A 276 -3.51 -0.41 18.64
C THR A 276 -3.24 0.31 19.96
N PRO A 277 -2.24 -0.11 20.75
CA PRO A 277 -1.84 0.63 21.94
C PRO A 277 -1.49 2.07 21.59
N LEU A 278 -1.75 2.98 22.52
CA LEU A 278 -1.40 4.38 22.34
C LEU A 278 0.12 4.56 22.38
N PHE A 279 0.64 5.41 21.51
CA PHE A 279 2.06 5.75 21.50
C PHE A 279 2.37 6.76 22.59
N GLU A 280 1.39 7.60 22.92
CA GLU A 280 1.46 8.64 23.92
C GLU A 280 0.15 8.76 24.71
N GLN A 281 0.24 9.22 25.96
CA GLN A 281 -0.94 9.41 26.82
C GLN A 281 -1.88 10.48 26.24
N ALA A 282 -3.19 10.19 26.26
CA ALA A 282 -4.25 11.01 25.64
C ALA A 282 -4.30 12.46 26.17
N THR A 283 -3.97 12.68 27.44
CA THR A 283 -4.14 13.95 28.15
C THR A 283 -2.86 14.79 28.22
N ARG A 284 -1.90 14.57 27.31
CA ARG A 284 -0.66 15.35 27.30
C ARG A 284 -0.98 16.81 26.92
N ALA A 285 -0.64 17.73 27.83
CA ALA A 285 -0.64 19.16 27.52
C ALA A 285 0.41 19.47 26.45
N ILE A 286 0.10 20.43 25.58
CA ILE A 286 1.00 20.89 24.53
C ILE A 286 2.31 21.36 25.16
N THR A 287 3.41 20.79 24.69
CA THR A 287 4.75 21.17 25.15
C THR A 287 5.31 22.32 24.33
N ASN A 288 6.30 23.04 24.87
CA ASN A 288 6.94 24.14 24.15
C ASN A 288 7.56 23.70 22.81
N GLU A 289 8.04 22.44 22.73
CA GLU A 289 8.56 21.84 21.49
C GLU A 289 7.46 21.67 20.43
N ASP A 290 6.25 21.28 20.87
CA ASP A 290 5.10 21.13 19.98
C ASP A 290 4.68 22.50 19.40
N VAL A 291 4.66 23.54 20.23
CA VAL A 291 4.38 24.93 19.79
C VAL A 291 5.44 25.41 18.80
N GLN A 292 6.72 25.16 19.09
CA GLN A 292 7.80 25.55 18.20
C GLN A 292 7.66 24.88 16.82
N THR A 293 7.35 23.58 16.81
CA THR A 293 7.14 22.82 15.57
C THR A 293 5.98 23.38 14.74
N MET A 294 4.88 23.79 15.41
CA MET A 294 3.75 24.43 14.74
C MET A 294 4.09 25.79 14.15
N GLU A 295 4.87 26.61 14.86
CA GLU A 295 5.36 27.89 14.35
C GLU A 295 6.34 27.68 13.18
N GLU A 296 7.16 26.64 13.21
CA GLU A 296 8.00 26.25 12.07
C GLU A 296 7.15 25.90 10.84
N TYR A 297 6.05 25.16 10.99
CA TYR A 297 5.14 24.87 9.87
C TYR A 297 4.53 26.13 9.28
N LYS A 298 4.09 27.04 10.14
CA LYS A 298 3.56 28.35 9.74
C LYS A 298 4.62 29.18 9.01
N GLY A 299 5.86 29.15 9.51
CA GLY A 299 7.03 29.71 8.84
C GLY A 299 7.24 29.16 7.44
N HIS A 300 7.14 27.84 7.24
CA HIS A 300 7.31 27.21 5.93
C HIS A 300 6.16 27.47 4.96
N MET A 301 4.92 27.58 5.46
CA MET A 301 3.73 27.84 4.64
C MET A 301 3.62 29.32 4.22
N HIS A 302 4.11 30.26 5.04
CA HIS A 302 4.00 31.70 4.80
C HIS A 302 2.56 32.12 4.42
N LEU A 303 2.33 32.55 3.18
CA LEU A 303 1.04 33.00 2.64
C LEU A 303 0.23 31.88 1.96
N LEU A 304 0.79 30.66 1.89
CA LEU A 304 0.13 29.53 1.25
C LEU A 304 -0.94 28.96 2.18
N SER A 305 -2.11 28.67 1.62
CA SER A 305 -3.15 27.94 2.34
C SER A 305 -2.76 26.46 2.43
N PRO A 306 -2.97 25.79 3.59
CA PRO A 306 -2.81 24.34 3.71
C PRO A 306 -3.65 23.54 2.71
N LEU A 307 -4.72 24.14 2.17
CA LEU A 307 -5.66 23.54 1.23
C LEU A 307 -5.25 23.64 -0.26
N ILE A 308 -4.15 24.31 -0.59
CA ILE A 308 -3.80 24.71 -1.98
C ILE A 308 -3.70 23.54 -2.97
N ASP A 309 -3.20 22.39 -2.53
CA ASP A 309 -2.98 21.22 -3.39
C ASP A 309 -4.16 20.25 -3.43
N LEU A 310 -5.26 20.56 -2.74
CA LEU A 310 -6.46 19.72 -2.79
C LEU A 310 -7.29 20.04 -4.04
N THR A 311 -7.95 19.03 -4.59
CA THR A 311 -8.77 19.18 -5.79
C THR A 311 -10.21 19.50 -5.39
N SER A 312 -10.74 20.64 -5.84
CA SER A 312 -12.15 20.97 -5.60
C SER A 312 -13.06 20.16 -6.51
N THR A 313 -14.06 19.51 -5.93
CA THR A 313 -15.10 18.78 -6.66
C THR A 313 -16.46 18.92 -5.98
N ARG A 314 -17.53 18.72 -6.75
CA ARG A 314 -18.89 18.58 -6.24
C ARG A 314 -19.39 17.13 -6.30
N CYS A 315 -18.65 16.25 -6.96
CA CYS A 315 -19.00 14.85 -7.11
C CYS A 315 -18.32 14.05 -6.01
N TYR A 316 -19.05 13.79 -4.94
CA TYR A 316 -18.53 13.02 -3.82
C TYR A 316 -19.63 12.36 -2.99
N ARG A 317 -19.22 11.39 -2.17
CA ARG A 317 -20.09 10.73 -1.20
C ARG A 317 -20.11 11.45 0.13
N GLN A 318 -21.29 11.58 0.72
CA GLN A 318 -21.51 12.21 2.03
C GLN A 318 -21.17 11.26 3.18
N ASP A 319 -21.48 9.97 3.03
CA ASP A 319 -21.22 8.95 4.04
C ASP A 319 -19.73 8.61 4.13
N SER A 320 -19.32 8.14 5.30
CA SER A 320 -17.96 7.65 5.54
C SER A 320 -17.96 6.13 5.66
N SER A 321 -16.94 5.49 5.10
CA SER A 321 -16.69 4.07 5.21
C SER A 321 -15.21 3.83 5.46
N ASP A 322 -14.93 3.07 6.50
CA ASP A 322 -13.58 2.62 6.82
C ASP A 322 -13.17 1.37 6.04
N GLY A 323 -14.05 0.81 5.20
CA GLY A 323 -13.78 -0.38 4.40
C GLY A 323 -13.57 -1.66 5.20
N ILE A 324 -13.89 -1.68 6.50
CA ILE A 324 -13.76 -2.88 7.35
C ILE A 324 -15.16 -3.42 7.62
N LEU A 325 -15.44 -4.59 7.05
CA LEU A 325 -16.76 -5.22 7.09
C LEU A 325 -16.86 -6.31 8.16
N THR A 326 -15.73 -6.78 8.69
CA THR A 326 -15.68 -7.82 9.73
C THR A 326 -15.93 -7.26 11.13
N SER A 327 -16.70 -7.99 11.93
CA SER A 327 -16.92 -7.68 13.35
C SER A 327 -15.83 -8.24 14.26
N THR A 328 -15.10 -9.27 13.83
CA THR A 328 -14.09 -9.96 14.66
C THR A 328 -12.76 -9.20 14.75
N TYR A 329 -12.37 -8.51 13.66
CA TYR A 329 -11.15 -7.70 13.59
C TYR A 329 -11.48 -6.27 13.20
N PRO A 330 -12.11 -5.49 14.09
CA PRO A 330 -12.56 -4.17 13.72
C PRO A 330 -11.39 -3.19 13.59
N HIS A 331 -10.26 -3.37 14.27
CA HIS A 331 -9.26 -2.31 14.40
C HIS A 331 -8.13 -2.45 13.37
N PRO A 332 -7.89 -1.43 12.51
CA PRO A 332 -6.70 -1.41 11.67
C PRO A 332 -5.47 -1.02 12.49
N GLN A 333 -4.47 -1.90 12.53
CA GLN A 333 -3.21 -1.63 13.24
C GLN A 333 -2.13 -1.10 12.31
N LEU A 334 -1.89 -1.82 11.21
CA LEU A 334 -0.85 -1.48 10.24
C LEU A 334 -1.45 -1.41 8.84
N ILE A 335 -1.38 -0.25 8.20
CA ILE A 335 -1.80 -0.05 6.81
C ILE A 335 -0.58 0.01 5.90
N THR A 336 -0.69 -0.47 4.66
CA THR A 336 0.34 -0.28 3.65
C THR A 336 -0.05 0.80 2.66
N VAL A 337 0.92 1.65 2.34
CA VAL A 337 0.76 2.76 1.41
C VAL A 337 1.79 2.58 0.29
N ASN A 338 1.31 2.11 -0.85
CA ASN A 338 2.15 1.84 -2.00
C ASN A 338 2.28 3.09 -2.85
N VAL A 339 3.49 3.61 -2.95
CA VAL A 339 3.77 4.79 -3.76
C VAL A 339 4.23 4.35 -5.14
N ALA A 340 3.36 4.58 -6.13
CA ALA A 340 3.51 4.10 -7.50
C ALA A 340 4.70 4.73 -8.26
N LEU A 341 5.20 5.88 -7.80
CA LEU A 341 6.36 6.55 -8.36
C LEU A 341 7.57 6.28 -7.48
N PRO A 342 8.42 5.30 -7.83
CA PRO A 342 9.63 5.09 -7.06
C PRO A 342 10.54 6.31 -7.19
N ASN A 343 11.37 6.51 -6.16
CA ASN A 343 12.33 7.63 -6.07
C ASN A 343 13.31 7.70 -7.27
N THR A 344 13.24 6.73 -8.18
CA THR A 344 14.15 6.53 -9.30
C THR A 344 13.48 6.65 -10.67
N TRP A 345 12.14 6.74 -10.75
CA TRP A 345 11.38 6.92 -11.99
C TRP A 345 10.49 8.17 -11.90
N SER A 346 10.40 8.96 -12.97
CA SER A 346 9.37 10.00 -13.08
C SER A 346 8.04 9.38 -13.53
N ASP A 347 6.93 10.04 -13.21
CA ASP A 347 5.60 9.67 -13.68
C ASP A 347 5.56 9.70 -15.21
N PHE A 348 4.85 8.75 -15.80
CA PHE A 348 4.86 8.57 -17.25
C PHE A 348 3.72 9.32 -17.93
N THR A 349 2.68 9.62 -17.17
CA THR A 349 1.63 10.56 -17.58
C THR A 349 2.15 12.00 -17.53
N ALA A 350 3.20 12.24 -16.75
CA ALA A 350 3.88 13.52 -16.61
C ALA A 350 5.40 13.31 -16.51
N PRO A 351 6.11 13.03 -17.61
CA PRO A 351 7.57 12.77 -17.61
C PRO A 351 8.42 13.94 -17.10
N GLU A 352 7.84 15.15 -17.08
CA GLU A 352 8.39 16.37 -16.48
C GLU A 352 8.19 16.43 -14.95
N LYS A 353 7.37 15.54 -14.39
CA LYS A 353 7.09 15.49 -12.95
C LYS A 353 8.34 15.01 -12.23
N ASP A 354 8.76 15.81 -11.26
CA ASP A 354 9.89 15.48 -10.41
C ASP A 354 9.67 14.18 -9.64
N ARG A 355 10.79 13.57 -9.24
CA ARG A 355 10.78 12.39 -8.37
C ARG A 355 10.10 12.77 -7.05
N ILE A 356 9.29 11.85 -6.53
CA ILE A 356 8.70 12.02 -5.20
C ILE A 356 9.84 12.13 -4.18
N THR A 357 9.82 13.21 -3.40
CA THR A 357 10.78 13.40 -2.31
C THR A 357 10.43 12.49 -1.13
N VAL A 358 11.39 12.25 -0.24
CA VAL A 358 11.15 11.50 1.00
C VAL A 358 10.02 12.15 1.82
N SER A 359 10.05 13.48 1.95
CA SER A 359 9.06 14.25 2.69
C SER A 359 7.67 14.18 2.05
N GLN A 360 7.56 14.16 0.72
CA GLN A 360 6.29 13.94 0.02
C GLN A 360 5.73 12.54 0.26
N ARG A 361 6.58 11.51 0.22
CA ARG A 361 6.18 10.12 0.50
C ARG A 361 5.65 9.98 1.94
N GLN A 362 6.34 10.59 2.89
CA GLN A 362 5.93 10.64 4.30
C GLN A 362 4.62 11.41 4.48
N ALA A 363 4.44 12.54 3.79
CA ALA A 363 3.21 13.32 3.81
C ALA A 363 2.00 12.54 3.28
N ILE A 364 2.16 11.77 2.19
CA ILE A 364 1.13 10.85 1.68
C ILE A 364 0.78 9.82 2.77
N GLY A 365 1.79 9.22 3.38
CA GLY A 365 1.58 8.25 4.46
C GLY A 365 0.84 8.80 5.67
N LEU A 366 1.18 10.01 6.12
CA LEU A 366 0.48 10.71 7.19
C LEU A 366 -1.00 10.94 6.85
N MET A 367 -1.30 11.36 5.63
CA MET A 367 -2.69 11.54 5.18
C MET A 367 -3.47 10.22 5.12
N HIS A 368 -2.81 9.10 4.80
CA HIS A 368 -3.41 7.77 4.86
C HIS A 368 -3.71 7.32 6.29
N CYS A 369 -2.77 7.54 7.22
CA CYS A 369 -3.00 7.29 8.64
C CYS A 369 -4.17 8.13 9.16
N TYR A 370 -4.16 9.43 8.90
CA TYR A 370 -5.18 10.35 9.37
C TYR A 370 -6.58 9.98 8.85
N ALA A 371 -6.70 9.69 7.55
CA ALA A 371 -7.96 9.21 6.97
C ALA A 371 -8.42 7.88 7.59
N SER A 372 -7.51 6.92 7.80
CA SER A 372 -7.85 5.66 8.47
C SER A 372 -8.32 5.90 9.91
N CYS A 373 -7.69 6.81 10.66
CA CYS A 373 -8.12 7.16 12.01
C CYS A 373 -9.48 7.84 12.01
N ILE A 374 -9.74 8.81 11.13
CA ILE A 374 -11.07 9.47 11.03
C ILE A 374 -12.15 8.45 10.69
N ALA A 375 -11.91 7.59 9.69
CA ALA A 375 -12.90 6.60 9.30
C ALA A 375 -13.20 5.61 10.45
N THR A 376 -12.15 5.23 11.20
CA THR A 376 -12.29 4.39 12.39
C THR A 376 -13.05 5.13 13.50
N ALA A 377 -12.75 6.40 13.76
CA ALA A 377 -13.42 7.25 14.75
C ALA A 377 -14.91 7.36 14.45
N LYS A 378 -15.27 7.68 13.21
CA LYS A 378 -16.67 7.79 12.78
C LYS A 378 -17.44 6.49 12.93
N ARG A 379 -16.80 5.35 12.63
CA ARG A 379 -17.43 4.04 12.83
C ARG A 379 -17.65 3.72 14.31
N LEU A 380 -16.70 4.07 15.19
CA LEU A 380 -16.77 3.77 16.62
C LEU A 380 -17.65 4.75 17.41
N PHE A 381 -17.60 6.04 17.08
CA PHE A 381 -18.22 7.12 17.86
C PHE A 381 -19.34 7.86 17.11
N GLY A 382 -19.62 7.49 15.86
CA GLY A 382 -20.60 8.15 15.00
C GLY A 382 -20.05 9.34 14.21
N ASP A 383 -20.84 9.84 13.25
CA ASP A 383 -20.44 10.93 12.35
C ASP A 383 -20.33 12.31 13.06
N ASP A 384 -20.92 12.46 14.24
CA ASP A 384 -20.90 13.69 15.04
C ASP A 384 -19.59 13.93 15.81
N CYS A 385 -18.62 13.03 15.68
CA CYS A 385 -17.31 13.11 16.36
C CYS A 385 -16.49 14.36 16.01
N HIS A 386 -16.91 15.17 15.03
CA HIS A 386 -16.28 16.45 14.68
C HIS A 386 -16.71 17.61 15.59
N ASN A 387 -17.85 17.49 16.30
CA ASN A 387 -18.39 18.56 17.14
C ASN A 387 -18.07 18.38 18.63
N THR A 388 -17.41 17.28 19.00
CA THR A 388 -17.09 16.90 20.38
C THR A 388 -15.66 16.38 20.46
N GLU A 389 -14.99 16.59 21.59
CA GLU A 389 -13.71 15.94 21.88
C GLU A 389 -13.83 14.42 21.71
N LEU A 390 -12.79 13.81 21.14
CA LEU A 390 -12.78 12.38 20.86
C LEU A 390 -12.78 11.60 22.20
N PRO A 391 -13.70 10.64 22.43
CA PRO A 391 -13.79 9.94 23.72
C PRO A 391 -12.51 9.17 24.07
N GLU A 392 -11.94 8.48 23.08
CA GLU A 392 -10.68 7.76 23.19
C GLU A 392 -9.82 8.00 21.93
N PRO A 393 -8.51 8.26 22.09
CA PRO A 393 -7.62 8.45 20.95
C PRO A 393 -7.45 7.17 20.13
N ILE A 394 -7.20 7.34 18.84
CA ILE A 394 -7.04 6.23 17.89
C ILE A 394 -5.64 6.23 17.29
N SER A 395 -4.93 5.12 17.46
CA SER A 395 -3.58 4.92 16.93
C SER A 395 -3.58 3.97 15.72
N VAL A 396 -2.87 4.35 14.67
CA VAL A 396 -2.64 3.55 13.46
C VAL A 396 -1.20 3.71 13.00
N GLU A 397 -0.58 2.61 12.55
CA GLU A 397 0.72 2.62 11.90
C GLU A 397 0.58 2.48 10.39
N ALA A 398 1.51 3.05 9.64
CA ALA A 398 1.64 2.82 8.20
C ALA A 398 3.06 2.47 7.79
N VAL A 399 3.16 1.62 6.77
CA VAL A 399 4.39 1.39 6.01
C VAL A 399 4.21 1.96 4.62
N CYS A 400 4.97 3.00 4.31
CA CYS A 400 5.00 3.62 2.99
C CYS A 400 6.21 3.11 2.22
N THR A 401 6.00 2.56 1.02
CA THR A 401 7.11 2.01 0.24
C THR A 401 6.89 2.13 -1.26
N ASP A 402 8.01 2.25 -1.97
CA ASP A 402 8.09 2.10 -3.44
C ASP A 402 8.67 0.73 -3.86
N GLY A 403 8.80 -0.21 -2.90
CA GLY A 403 9.41 -1.51 -3.07
C GLY A 403 10.94 -1.52 -2.91
N VAL A 404 11.56 -0.37 -2.63
CA VAL A 404 13.00 -0.22 -2.34
C VAL A 404 13.21 0.57 -1.05
N PHE A 405 12.60 1.74 -0.94
CA PHE A 405 12.63 2.59 0.24
C PHE A 405 11.40 2.34 1.11
N PHE A 406 11.60 2.42 2.43
CA PHE A 406 10.57 2.23 3.44
C PHE A 406 10.53 3.44 4.38
N ASP A 407 9.33 3.97 4.59
CA ASP A 407 9.04 4.87 5.71
C ASP A 407 8.02 4.22 6.64
N PHE A 408 8.31 4.23 7.92
CA PHE A 408 7.45 3.76 8.99
C PHE A 408 6.86 4.97 9.69
N ILE A 409 5.53 5.01 9.74
CA ILE A 409 4.77 6.12 10.30
C ILE A 409 3.92 5.57 11.43
N ALA A 410 3.99 6.20 12.59
CA ALA A 410 3.06 5.95 13.69
C ALA A 410 2.21 7.20 13.87
N PHE A 411 0.89 7.07 13.87
CA PHE A 411 -0.02 8.21 13.97
C PHE A 411 -0.99 7.99 15.10
N GLN A 412 -1.21 9.02 15.91
CA GLN A 412 -2.21 9.04 16.98
C GLN A 412 -3.16 10.22 16.78
N LEU A 413 -4.43 9.89 16.57
CA LEU A 413 -5.52 10.85 16.51
C LEU A 413 -6.05 11.12 17.92
N ASN A 414 -5.82 12.32 18.42
CA ASN A 414 -6.33 12.81 19.70
C ASN A 414 -7.54 13.74 19.50
N THR A 415 -7.55 14.52 18.42
CA THR A 415 -8.60 15.50 18.13
C THR A 415 -8.89 15.60 16.63
N LEU A 416 -10.14 15.88 16.31
CA LEU A 416 -10.59 16.21 14.95
C LEU A 416 -10.71 17.72 14.74
N GLU A 417 -10.49 18.52 15.79
CA GLU A 417 -10.54 19.97 15.72
C GLU A 417 -9.33 20.51 14.94
N ALA A 418 -9.63 21.23 13.86
CA ALA A 418 -8.65 21.96 13.08
C ALA A 418 -8.39 23.33 13.73
N PRO A 419 -7.13 23.71 14.01
CA PRO A 419 -6.80 24.98 14.62
C PRO A 419 -7.05 26.12 13.65
N ASN A 420 -7.47 27.26 14.16
CA ASN A 420 -7.51 28.50 13.39
C ASN A 420 -6.10 29.11 13.31
N TRP A 421 -5.41 28.80 12.21
CA TRP A 421 -4.07 29.31 11.92
C TRP A 421 -3.99 30.84 11.74
N ALA A 422 -5.12 31.53 11.55
CA ALA A 422 -5.17 32.99 11.38
C ALA A 422 -5.20 33.75 12.71
N THR A 423 -5.89 33.22 13.73
CA THR A 423 -6.00 33.86 15.06
C THR A 423 -4.89 33.43 16.03
N GLY A 424 -4.13 32.38 15.70
CA GLY A 424 -2.89 32.02 16.39
C GLY A 424 -3.09 31.43 17.78
N SER A 425 -4.32 31.09 18.19
CA SER A 425 -4.53 30.31 19.42
C SER A 425 -4.27 28.83 19.12
N PRO A 426 -3.26 28.20 19.75
CA PRO A 426 -3.13 26.75 19.66
C PRO A 426 -4.40 26.11 20.22
N THR A 427 -4.91 25.08 19.54
CA THR A 427 -5.97 24.23 20.10
C THR A 427 -5.51 23.68 21.45
N THR A 428 -6.42 23.30 22.33
CA THR A 428 -6.05 22.71 23.64
C THR A 428 -5.34 21.36 23.49
N THR A 429 -5.63 20.65 22.41
CA THR A 429 -5.11 19.32 22.09
C THR A 429 -4.56 19.29 20.67
N VAL A 430 -3.58 18.40 20.44
CA VAL A 430 -2.92 18.22 19.13
C VAL A 430 -2.78 16.74 18.82
N ASN A 431 -2.81 16.40 17.54
CA ASN A 431 -2.48 15.06 17.07
C ASN A 431 -0.96 14.88 17.05
N VAL A 432 -0.50 13.64 17.16
CA VAL A 432 0.95 13.35 17.19
C VAL A 432 1.27 12.27 16.16
N ALA A 433 2.37 12.47 15.44
CA ALA A 433 2.90 11.47 14.54
C ALA A 433 4.42 11.32 14.70
N TRP A 434 4.90 10.10 14.44
CA TRP A 434 6.30 9.74 14.45
C TRP A 434 6.71 9.27 13.06
N LEU A 435 7.80 9.83 12.53
CA LEU A 435 8.35 9.50 11.22
C LEU A 435 9.72 8.85 11.36
N ASP A 436 9.79 7.57 11.04
CA ASP A 436 11.01 6.79 10.92
C ASP A 436 11.17 6.34 9.47
N GLY A 437 11.91 7.09 8.65
CA GLY A 437 11.91 6.87 7.20
C GLY A 437 13.24 7.08 6.50
N ASN A 438 13.18 6.99 5.18
CA ASN A 438 14.31 6.95 4.24
C ASN A 438 15.20 5.70 4.37
N HIS A 439 14.60 4.57 4.72
CA HIS A 439 15.33 3.30 4.87
C HIS A 439 15.39 2.56 3.53
N GLU A 440 16.59 2.38 2.97
CA GLU A 440 16.83 1.62 1.73
C GLU A 440 16.93 0.12 2.07
N LEU A 441 15.91 -0.68 1.73
CA LEU A 441 15.95 -2.13 1.97
C LEU A 441 17.02 -2.81 1.11
N VAL A 442 17.16 -2.38 -0.14
CA VAL A 442 18.10 -2.98 -1.09
C VAL A 442 18.59 -1.94 -2.07
N ARG A 443 19.90 -1.92 -2.33
CA ARG A 443 20.45 -1.02 -3.33
C ARG A 443 20.18 -1.50 -4.74
N LYS A 444 19.27 -0.81 -5.43
CA LYS A 444 18.91 -1.09 -6.82
C LYS A 444 19.84 -0.33 -7.77
N ARG A 445 20.82 -1.03 -8.35
CA ARG A 445 21.79 -0.46 -9.30
C ARG A 445 21.27 -0.57 -10.73
N TYR A 446 20.96 0.60 -11.30
CA TYR A 446 20.54 0.69 -12.69
C TYR A 446 21.72 0.75 -13.67
N PRO A 447 21.61 0.07 -14.82
CA PRO A 447 22.60 0.17 -15.89
C PRO A 447 22.54 1.56 -16.55
N LYS A 448 23.68 2.23 -16.70
CA LYS A 448 23.77 3.62 -17.21
C LYS A 448 23.53 3.77 -18.73
N ARG A 449 23.47 2.68 -19.51
CA ARG A 449 23.42 2.70 -21.00
C ARG A 449 22.61 1.52 -21.55
N SER A 450 23.04 0.90 -22.67
CA SER A 450 22.32 -0.17 -23.39
C SER A 450 22.09 -1.46 -22.61
N MET A 451 22.67 -1.64 -21.43
CA MET A 451 22.55 -2.85 -20.62
C MET A 451 21.28 -2.88 -19.75
N LEU A 452 20.15 -2.42 -20.28
CA LEU A 452 18.89 -2.20 -19.54
C LEU A 452 18.39 -3.41 -18.72
N ARG A 453 18.72 -4.62 -19.17
CA ARG A 453 18.34 -5.89 -18.51
C ARG A 453 19.25 -6.32 -17.35
N ASN A 454 20.30 -5.57 -17.04
CA ASN A 454 21.27 -5.91 -16.00
C ASN A 454 21.09 -5.07 -14.72
N THR A 455 19.84 -4.81 -14.31
CA THR A 455 19.58 -4.23 -12.98
C THR A 455 20.10 -5.21 -11.93
N LYS A 456 20.94 -4.71 -11.01
CA LYS A 456 21.48 -5.51 -9.91
C LYS A 456 20.89 -5.03 -8.60
N TYR A 457 20.67 -5.97 -7.69
CA TYR A 457 20.24 -5.73 -6.32
C TYR A 457 21.42 -6.10 -5.44
N THR A 458 21.94 -5.14 -4.68
CA THR A 458 23.08 -5.31 -3.78
C THR A 458 22.76 -4.74 -2.42
N ASP A 459 23.58 -5.03 -1.41
CA ASP A 459 23.54 -4.34 -0.12
C ASP A 459 22.15 -4.44 0.55
N LEU A 460 21.67 -5.67 0.82
CA LEU A 460 20.44 -5.89 1.59
C LEU A 460 20.62 -5.40 3.02
N ASP A 461 19.73 -4.53 3.49
CA ASP A 461 19.70 -4.06 4.87
C ASP A 461 18.61 -4.77 5.68
N MET A 462 19.05 -5.62 6.60
CA MET A 462 18.17 -6.39 7.48
C MET A 462 17.48 -5.53 8.54
N HIS A 463 18.05 -4.37 8.91
CA HIS A 463 17.45 -3.49 9.90
C HIS A 463 16.10 -2.94 9.42
N VAL A 464 15.94 -2.75 8.10
CA VAL A 464 14.65 -2.34 7.51
C VAL A 464 13.59 -3.43 7.72
N PHE A 465 13.97 -4.69 7.57
CA PHE A 465 13.08 -5.81 7.87
C PHE A 465 12.75 -5.90 9.37
N TYR A 466 13.74 -5.72 10.26
CA TYR A 466 13.49 -5.73 11.70
C TYR A 466 12.55 -4.61 12.14
N ARG A 467 12.66 -3.41 11.55
CA ARG A 467 11.69 -2.33 11.75
C ARG A 467 10.28 -2.75 11.34
N LEU A 468 10.13 -3.31 10.13
CA LEU A 468 8.84 -3.83 9.67
C LEU A 468 8.28 -4.91 10.60
N PHE A 469 9.14 -5.81 11.07
CA PHE A 469 8.74 -6.90 11.96
C PHE A 469 8.33 -6.40 13.35
N ALA A 470 9.00 -5.39 13.90
CA ALA A 470 8.59 -4.73 15.13
C ALA A 470 7.19 -4.11 15.01
N ARG A 471 6.89 -3.42 13.91
CA ARG A 471 5.54 -2.88 13.62
C ARG A 471 4.50 -4.00 13.47
N TYR A 472 4.89 -5.11 12.83
CA TYR A 472 4.05 -6.30 12.73
C TYR A 472 3.74 -6.94 14.10
N LEU A 473 4.59 -6.76 15.10
CA LEU A 473 4.38 -7.33 16.45
C LEU A 473 3.74 -6.33 17.43
N TYR A 474 3.79 -5.03 17.13
CA TYR A 474 3.36 -3.99 18.05
C TYR A 474 1.88 -4.11 18.43
N GLY A 475 1.59 -4.34 19.71
CA GLY A 475 0.24 -4.55 20.23
C GLY A 475 -0.22 -6.02 20.31
N ILE A 476 0.59 -6.98 19.87
CA ILE A 476 0.37 -8.42 20.16
C ILE A 476 1.56 -9.10 20.83
N HIS A 477 2.73 -8.45 20.82
CA HIS A 477 3.95 -9.00 21.37
C HIS A 477 3.76 -9.45 22.83
N LYS A 478 3.97 -10.75 23.08
CA LYS A 478 4.21 -11.24 24.44
C LYS A 478 5.66 -10.93 24.73
N THR A 479 5.94 -10.14 25.78
CA THR A 479 7.30 -9.97 26.28
C THR A 479 7.92 -11.35 26.42
N VAL A 480 9.13 -11.56 25.89
CA VAL A 480 9.88 -12.78 26.15
C VAL A 480 10.17 -12.77 27.65
N ALA A 481 9.27 -13.38 28.42
CA ALA A 481 9.50 -13.58 29.84
C ALA A 481 10.80 -14.37 29.93
N LYS A 482 11.82 -13.78 30.55
CA LYS A 482 12.94 -14.50 31.16
C LYS A 482 12.34 -15.44 32.21
N GLU A 483 11.75 -16.55 31.78
CA GLU A 483 11.56 -17.74 32.58
C GLU A 483 12.92 -18.45 32.69
N MET A 484 13.87 -17.76 33.32
CA MET A 484 15.03 -18.39 33.93
C MET A 484 15.19 -17.80 35.32
N GLY A 485 14.64 -18.53 36.30
CA GLY A 485 15.10 -18.52 37.68
C GLY A 485 14.39 -17.58 38.64
N THR A 486 13.24 -18.01 39.16
CA THR A 486 13.01 -18.02 40.62
C THR A 486 11.89 -19.02 40.94
N SER A 487 12.26 -20.29 41.00
CA SER A 487 11.59 -21.24 41.89
C SER A 487 11.99 -20.86 43.31
N LYS A 488 11.01 -20.52 44.14
CA LYS A 488 11.05 -20.79 45.58
C LYS A 488 9.85 -21.63 45.92
#